data_AF-A0A553YYR9-F1
#
_entry.id   AF-A0A553YYR9-F1
#
_cell.length_a   1.000
_cell.length_b   1.000
_cell.length_c   1.000
_cell.angle_alpha   90.00
_cell.angle_beta   90.00
_cell.angle_gamma   90.00
#
_symmetry.space_group_name_H-M   'P 1'
#
loop_
_entity.id
_entity.type
_entity.pdbx_description
1 polymer ?
#
loop_
_entity_poly.entity_id
_entity_poly.type
_entity_poly.pdbx_seq_one_letter_code
_entity_poly.pdbx_strand_id
1 'polypeptide(L)'
;MNSRDDITAVVHDTLNEILKDAEFDPVSFTGAERITDIGFTSLLLARLIIQLEAALGADPFEERYVVSDIRTVDELIDAYRQTLQASAVG
;
A
#
# COMPACT_ATOMS: atom_id res chain seq x y z
N MET A 1 4.82 -13.33 15.56
CA MET A 1 3.97 -13.11 14.37
C MET A 1 4.87 -12.71 13.23
N ASN A 2 4.63 -13.25 12.03
CA ASN A 2 5.55 -13.24 10.89
C ASN A 2 5.43 -11.91 10.12
N SER A 3 6.24 -10.91 10.46
CA SER A 3 6.23 -9.53 9.94
C SER A 3 6.19 -9.32 8.40
N ARG A 4 6.30 -10.38 7.59
CA ARG A 4 6.28 -10.31 6.12
C ARG A 4 4.89 -10.52 5.53
N ASP A 5 4.11 -11.42 6.13
CA ASP A 5 2.74 -11.74 5.67
C ASP A 5 1.76 -10.65 6.12
N ASP A 6 2.01 -10.06 7.30
CA ASP A 6 1.20 -8.99 7.87
C ASP A 6 1.12 -7.75 6.97
N ILE A 7 2.23 -7.31 6.34
CA ILE A 7 2.23 -6.09 5.50
C ILE A 7 1.38 -6.30 4.25
N THR A 8 1.57 -7.42 3.55
CA THR A 8 0.81 -7.75 2.34
C THR A 8 -0.68 -7.81 2.64
N ALA A 9 -1.06 -8.49 3.73
CA ALA A 9 -2.44 -8.59 4.17
C ALA A 9 -3.03 -7.20 4.49
N VAL A 10 -2.31 -6.36 5.24
CA VAL A 10 -2.74 -5.00 5.59
C VAL A 10 -2.91 -4.14 4.33
N VAL A 11 -1.99 -4.23 3.37
CA VAL A 11 -2.09 -3.47 2.11
C VAL A 11 -3.31 -3.90 1.30
N HIS A 12 -3.52 -5.20 1.14
CA HIS A 12 -4.68 -5.73 0.42
C HIS A 12 -6.01 -5.42 1.10
N ASP A 13 -6.05 -5.49 2.44
CA ASP A 13 -7.24 -5.15 3.23
C ASP A 13 -7.59 -3.67 3.09
N THR A 14 -6.59 -2.79 3.24
CA THR A 14 -6.76 -1.34 3.09
C THR A 14 -7.18 -0.96 1.67
N LEU A 15 -6.61 -1.59 0.64
CA LEU A 15 -7.03 -1.42 -0.75
C LEU A 15 -8.50 -1.80 -0.94
N ASN A 16 -8.90 -2.97 -0.45
CA ASN A 16 -10.28 -3.44 -0.57
C ASN A 16 -11.28 -2.56 0.19
N GLU A 17 -10.92 -2.06 1.37
CA GLU A 17 -11.76 -1.13 2.12
C GLU A 17 -11.95 0.20 1.36
N ILE A 18 -10.89 0.72 0.71
CA ILE A 18 -11.01 1.93 -0.12
C ILE A 18 -11.86 1.68 -1.37
N LEU A 19 -11.70 0.52 -2.02
CA LEU A 19 -12.53 0.15 -3.17
C LEU A 19 -14.00 0.07 -2.78
N LYS A 20 -14.30 -0.61 -1.68
CA LYS A 20 -15.64 -0.76 -1.14
C LYS A 20 -16.28 0.57 -0.75
N ASP A 21 -15.51 1.48 -0.14
CA ASP A 21 -15.96 2.86 0.17
C ASP A 21 -16.27 3.65 -1.10
N ALA A 22 -15.53 3.40 -2.18
CA ALA A 22 -15.75 3.98 -3.50
C ALA A 22 -16.76 3.20 -4.37
N GLU A 23 -17.54 2.29 -3.77
CA GLU A 23 -18.57 1.47 -4.44
C GLU A 23 -18.05 0.55 -5.56
N PHE A 24 -16.78 0.16 -5.49
CA PHE A 24 -16.18 -0.85 -6.36
C PHE A 24 -16.22 -2.24 -5.70
N ASP A 25 -16.30 -3.27 -6.54
CA ASP A 25 -16.18 -4.66 -6.08
C ASP A 25 -14.77 -4.93 -5.53
N PRO A 26 -14.65 -5.67 -4.42
CA PRO A 26 -13.35 -6.06 -3.89
C PRO A 26 -12.61 -6.94 -4.89
N VAL A 27 -11.33 -6.63 -5.10
CA VAL A 27 -10.48 -7.32 -6.06
C VAL A 27 -9.50 -8.21 -5.30
N SER A 28 -9.29 -9.43 -5.80
CA SER A 28 -8.21 -10.28 -5.32
C SER A 28 -6.91 -9.79 -5.91
N PHE A 29 -6.08 -9.15 -5.08
CA PHE A 29 -4.79 -8.63 -5.50
C PHE A 29 -3.75 -9.75 -5.60
N THR A 30 -3.12 -9.89 -6.77
CA THR A 30 -1.96 -10.79 -6.94
C THR A 30 -0.62 -10.06 -6.80
N GLY A 31 -0.65 -8.72 -6.70
CA GLY A 31 0.51 -7.84 -6.54
C GLY A 31 1.00 -7.24 -7.86
N ALA A 32 0.87 -7.98 -8.97
CA ALA A 32 1.34 -7.55 -10.28
C ALA A 32 0.43 -6.49 -10.96
N GLU A 33 -0.79 -6.32 -10.47
CA GLU A 33 -1.75 -5.37 -11.01
C GLU A 33 -1.28 -3.93 -10.82
N ARG A 34 -1.54 -3.11 -11.85
CA ARG A 34 -1.27 -1.69 -11.76
C ARG A 34 -2.35 -0.98 -10.98
N ILE A 35 -1.93 -0.15 -10.04
CA ILE A 35 -2.81 0.70 -9.22
C ILE A 35 -3.76 1.52 -10.10
N THR A 36 -3.23 2.11 -11.16
CA THR A 36 -4.03 2.89 -12.12
C THR A 36 -5.05 2.07 -12.90
N ASP A 37 -4.78 0.77 -13.11
CA ASP A 37 -5.67 -0.14 -13.88
C ASP A 37 -6.84 -0.61 -13.01
N ILE A 38 -6.61 -0.73 -11.70
CA ILE A 38 -7.64 -1.03 -10.68
C ILE A 38 -8.62 0.15 -10.50
N GLY A 39 -8.31 1.33 -11.07
CA GLY A 39 -9.13 2.53 -10.93
C GLY A 39 -8.74 3.42 -9.75
N PHE A 40 -7.61 3.14 -9.10
CA PHE A 40 -7.07 4.05 -8.08
C PHE A 40 -6.56 5.33 -8.74
N THR A 41 -7.29 6.41 -8.48
CA THR A 41 -6.85 7.77 -8.83
C THR A 41 -5.84 8.27 -7.80
N SER A 42 -5.15 9.38 -8.11
CA SER A 42 -4.20 10.01 -7.18
C SER A 42 -4.82 10.35 -5.82
N LEU A 43 -6.13 10.63 -5.77
CA LEU A 43 -6.84 10.89 -4.52
C LEU A 43 -7.01 9.62 -3.68
N LEU A 44 -7.42 8.51 -4.31
CA LEU A 44 -7.55 7.22 -3.62
C LEU A 44 -6.18 6.71 -3.17
N LEU A 45 -5.14 6.96 -3.97
CA LEU A 45 -3.77 6.61 -3.63
C LEU A 45 -3.27 7.41 -2.41
N ALA A 46 -3.51 8.73 -2.38
CA ALA A 46 -3.18 9.54 -1.20
C ALA A 46 -3.91 9.04 0.06
N ARG A 47 -5.21 8.69 -0.06
CA ARG A 47 -5.99 8.10 1.05
C ARG A 47 -5.42 6.75 1.49
N LEU A 48 -5.01 5.91 0.55
CA LEU A 48 -4.38 4.62 0.83
C LEU A 48 -3.12 4.80 1.68
N ILE A 49 -2.25 5.72 1.28
CA ILE A 49 -0.99 5.99 1.98
C ILE A 49 -1.24 6.43 3.42
N ILE A 50 -2.17 7.37 3.63
CA ILE A 50 -2.53 7.85 4.97
C ILE A 50 -3.07 6.71 5.85
N GLN A 51 -3.90 5.82 5.29
CA GLN A 51 -4.44 4.68 6.05
C GLN A 51 -3.36 3.63 6.36
N LEU A 52 -2.46 3.36 5.41
CA LEU A 52 -1.35 2.44 5.61
C LEU A 52 -0.35 2.99 6.61
N GLU A 53 -0.05 4.29 6.59
CA GLU A 53 0.77 4.95 7.61
C GLU A 53 0.13 4.81 8.99
N ALA A 54 -1.18 5.02 9.12
CA ALA A 54 -1.88 4.83 10.39
C ALA A 54 -1.88 3.37 10.87
N ALA A 55 -1.96 2.39 9.95
CA ALA A 55 -1.99 0.97 10.27
C ALA A 55 -0.60 0.38 10.57
N LEU A 56 0.42 0.79 9.81
CA LEU A 56 1.78 0.25 9.86
C LEU A 56 2.73 1.13 10.68
N GLY A 57 2.38 2.40 10.92
CA GLY A 57 3.20 3.38 11.64
C GLY A 57 4.42 3.85 10.86
N ALA A 58 4.44 3.71 9.53
CA ALA A 58 5.56 4.10 8.69
C ALA A 58 5.07 4.67 7.36
N ASP A 59 5.74 5.70 6.85
CA ASP A 59 5.50 6.25 5.52
C ASP A 59 6.76 6.14 4.64
N PRO A 60 6.73 5.35 3.54
CA PRO A 60 7.86 5.26 2.63
C PRO A 60 8.03 6.50 1.73
N PHE A 61 7.04 7.38 1.64
CA PHE A 61 6.98 8.47 0.66
C PHE A 61 7.57 9.80 1.16
N GLU A 62 7.72 9.98 2.46
CA GLU A 62 8.28 11.20 3.06
C GLU A 62 9.74 11.43 2.67
N GLU A 63 10.55 10.37 2.56
CA GLU A 63 12.01 10.51 2.34
C GLU A 63 12.57 9.66 1.20
N ARG A 64 11.95 8.51 0.87
CA ARG A 64 12.64 7.44 0.14
C ARG A 64 12.02 7.08 -1.21
N TYR A 65 10.70 7.17 -1.33
CA TYR A 65 9.97 6.81 -2.54
C TYR A 65 9.11 7.96 -3.04
N VAL A 66 8.94 8.06 -4.37
CA VAL A 66 7.99 9.00 -4.97
C VAL A 66 6.71 8.24 -5.29
N VAL A 67 5.56 8.78 -4.88
CA VAL A 67 4.24 8.18 -5.17
C VAL A 67 4.05 7.82 -6.64
N SER A 68 4.56 8.67 -7.55
CA SER A 68 4.48 8.48 -9.00
C SER A 68 5.36 7.34 -9.53
N ASP A 69 6.35 6.89 -8.77
CA ASP A 69 7.20 5.75 -9.13
C ASP A 69 6.50 4.42 -8.86
N ILE A 70 5.57 4.39 -7.90
CA ILE A 70 4.80 3.18 -7.58
C ILE A 70 3.72 2.97 -8.63
N ARG A 71 3.87 1.92 -9.44
CA ARG A 71 2.90 1.58 -10.49
C ARG A 71 2.06 0.37 -10.12
N THR A 72 2.60 -0.54 -9.33
CA THR A 72 1.99 -1.81 -8.96
C THR A 72 1.79 -1.95 -7.45
N VAL A 73 0.89 -2.86 -7.06
CA VAL A 73 0.63 -3.17 -5.66
C VAL A 73 1.87 -3.79 -5.00
N ASP A 74 2.63 -4.62 -5.72
CA ASP A 74 3.86 -5.23 -5.21
C ASP A 74 4.94 -4.17 -4.91
N GLU A 75 5.11 -3.18 -5.78
CA GLU A 75 6.02 -2.04 -5.54
C GLU A 75 5.63 -1.25 -4.29
N LEU A 76 4.33 -1.06 -4.05
CA LEU A 76 3.82 -0.42 -2.83
C LEU A 76 4.19 -1.25 -1.59
N ILE A 77 3.92 -2.55 -1.61
CA ILE A 77 4.21 -3.47 -0.51
C ILE A 77 5.72 -3.48 -0.23
N ASP A 78 6.55 -3.56 -1.27
CA ASP A 78 8.00 -3.60 -1.11
C ASP A 78 8.54 -2.29 -0.53
N ALA A 79 7.99 -1.14 -0.93
CA ALA A 79 8.35 0.17 -0.36
C ALA A 79 8.07 0.23 1.16
N TYR A 80 6.85 -0.10 1.59
CA TYR A 80 6.51 -0.16 3.03
C TYR A 80 7.39 -1.16 3.78
N ARG A 81 7.62 -2.32 3.17
CA ARG A 81 8.42 -3.37 3.76
C ARG A 81 9.90 -2.99 3.87
N GLN A 82 10.47 -2.25 2.93
CA GLN A 82 11.83 -1.71 3.05
C GLN A 82 11.92 -0.64 4.14
N THR A 83 10.95 0.27 4.21
CA THR A 83 10.89 1.31 5.25
C THR A 83 10.79 0.71 6.65
N LEU A 84 9.87 -0.23 6.87
CA LEU A 84 9.72 -0.90 8.17
C LEU A 84 10.96 -1.72 8.55
N GLN A 85 11.60 -2.39 7.59
CA GLN A 85 12.86 -3.09 7.84
C GLN A 85 13.98 -2.12 8.21
N ALA A 86 14.05 -0.94 7.59
CA ALA A 86 15.05 0.08 7.90
C ALA A 86 14.82 0.70 9.29
N SER A 87 13.56 0.93 9.67
CA SER A 87 13.21 1.46 11.00
C SER A 87 13.42 0.45 12.13
N ALA A 88 13.28 -0.85 11.86
CA ALA A 88 13.48 -1.90 12.86
C ALA A 88 14.96 -2.17 13.21
N VAL A 89 15.91 -1.69 12.39
CA VAL A 89 17.36 -1.82 12.61
C VAL A 89 18.01 -0.54 13.16
N GLY A 90 17.21 0.48 13.48
CA GLY A 90 17.64 1.78 14.02
C GLY A 90 17.57 1.88 15.54
#